data_AF-A0A431W3B6-F1
#
_entry.id   AF-A0A431W3B6-F1
#
_cell.length_a   1.000
_cell.length_b   1.000
_cell.length_c   1.000
_cell.angle_alpha   90.00
_cell.angle_beta   90.00
_cell.angle_gamma   90.00
#
_symmetry.space_group_name_H-M   'P 1'
#
loop_
_entity.id
_entity.type
_entity.pdbx_description
1 polymer ?
#
loop_
_entity_poly.entity_id
_entity_poly.type
_entity_poly.pdbx_seq_one_letter_code
_entity_poly.pdbx_strand_id
1 'polypeptide(L)'
;MNPQAYRDARTDGTKLVFIYLTAGDAGQPSMVPGRSYVLAREEGTRRSVRFMVDAGRELHGPTVRGFAKAGPHLIYRVEYGPTVSYYLRLPDGLDAPYLQELHQGERSQLKSLDSLSTYRGWNDLRTTVQRIVEYEGRSSTSLRFHLSDPDPVINEGDHHDHREASLLITELLPQWPCAAVNLYQMYNTSRLPVNMAHDDVLNQAGLFAMTESGRIDLGYPGGWEPFHKSWLGKNYVCEQSATAPTPCF
;
A
#
# COMPACT_ATOMS: atom_id res chain seq x y z
N MET A 1 7.06 -3.48 -4.35
CA MET A 1 7.43 -4.39 -3.24
C MET A 1 8.71 -3.91 -2.63
N ASN A 2 8.76 -3.84 -1.30
CA ASN A 2 9.75 -3.03 -0.60
C ASN A 2 10.60 -3.94 0.32
N PRO A 3 11.94 -3.94 0.18
CA PRO A 3 12.83 -4.73 1.04
C PRO A 3 12.75 -4.31 2.51
N GLN A 4 12.45 -3.03 2.80
CA GLN A 4 12.27 -2.55 4.17
C GLN A 4 11.06 -3.20 4.84
N ALA A 5 9.93 -3.32 4.12
CA ALA A 5 8.76 -4.03 4.63
C ALA A 5 9.07 -5.50 4.96
N TYR A 6 9.90 -6.15 4.15
CA TYR A 6 10.35 -7.52 4.43
C TYR A 6 11.13 -7.61 5.74
N ARG A 7 12.08 -6.70 5.97
CA ARG A 7 12.83 -6.64 7.22
C ARG A 7 11.93 -6.32 8.41
N ASP A 8 11.10 -5.30 8.30
CA ASP A 8 10.23 -4.82 9.36
C ASP A 8 9.22 -5.88 9.83
N ALA A 9 8.73 -6.74 8.92
CA ALA A 9 7.81 -7.84 9.26
C ALA A 9 8.42 -8.89 10.18
N ARG A 10 9.73 -8.83 10.37
CA ARG A 10 10.57 -9.81 11.05
C ARG A 10 11.29 -9.16 12.23
N THR A 11 11.12 -7.86 12.43
CA THR A 11 11.65 -7.10 13.56
C THR A 11 10.65 -7.14 14.71
N ASP A 12 11.09 -7.64 15.86
CA ASP A 12 10.26 -7.67 17.06
C ASP A 12 9.84 -6.25 17.48
N GLY A 13 8.61 -6.12 17.96
CA GLY A 13 8.03 -4.83 18.36
C GLY A 13 7.64 -3.91 17.19
N THR A 14 7.80 -4.35 15.94
CA THR A 14 7.37 -3.58 14.77
C THR A 14 6.02 -4.07 14.26
N LYS A 15 5.14 -3.13 13.94
CA LYS A 15 3.84 -3.38 13.33
C LYS A 15 3.78 -2.73 11.96
N LEU A 16 3.33 -3.48 10.95
CA LEU A 16 3.13 -2.95 9.61
C LEU A 16 1.66 -2.75 9.31
N VAL A 17 1.33 -1.59 8.77
CA VAL A 17 -0.02 -1.26 8.33
C VAL A 17 0.03 -0.94 6.85
N PHE A 18 -0.65 -1.75 6.04
CA PHE A 18 -0.85 -1.53 4.62
C PHE A 18 -2.23 -0.92 4.39
N ILE A 19 -2.30 0.28 3.82
CA ILE A 19 -3.56 0.94 3.47
C ILE A 19 -3.63 1.02 1.95
N TYR A 20 -4.47 0.17 1.35
CA TYR A 20 -4.72 0.17 -0.09
C TYR A 20 -5.91 1.09 -0.37
N LEU A 21 -5.64 2.29 -0.90
CA LEU A 21 -6.69 3.26 -1.24
C LEU A 21 -7.57 2.73 -2.38
N THR A 22 -6.94 2.37 -3.50
CA THR A 22 -7.65 1.85 -4.66
C THR A 22 -7.66 0.32 -4.70
N ALA A 23 -8.59 -0.23 -5.47
CA ALA A 23 -8.73 -1.66 -5.73
C ALA A 23 -7.67 -2.18 -6.71
N GLY A 24 -6.96 -1.27 -7.39
CA GLY A 24 -5.99 -1.66 -8.38
C GLY A 24 -6.65 -2.33 -9.60
N ASP A 25 -7.91 -2.02 -9.89
CA ASP A 25 -8.72 -2.75 -10.85
C ASP A 25 -8.36 -2.46 -12.31
N ALA A 26 -7.52 -1.45 -12.58
CA ALA A 26 -7.10 -1.08 -13.93
C ALA A 26 -8.29 -0.94 -14.91
N GLY A 27 -9.40 -0.37 -14.43
CA GLY A 27 -10.65 -0.26 -15.18
C GLY A 27 -11.45 -1.56 -15.34
N GLN A 28 -11.13 -2.62 -14.59
CA GLN A 28 -11.87 -3.89 -14.55
C GLN A 28 -12.58 -4.09 -13.19
N PRO A 29 -13.55 -3.23 -12.82
CA PRO A 29 -14.16 -3.24 -11.51
C PRO A 29 -15.13 -4.42 -11.37
N SER A 30 -14.60 -5.56 -10.96
CA SER A 30 -15.38 -6.75 -10.59
C SER A 30 -14.99 -7.17 -9.18
N MET A 31 -15.98 -7.43 -8.34
CA MET A 31 -15.82 -8.02 -7.00
C MET A 31 -16.38 -9.45 -6.93
N VAL A 32 -16.64 -10.07 -8.08
CA VAL A 32 -17.21 -11.43 -8.16
C VAL A 32 -16.10 -12.48 -8.00
N PRO A 33 -16.16 -13.39 -7.01
CA PRO A 33 -15.18 -14.47 -6.85
C PRO A 33 -15.00 -15.30 -8.13
N GLY A 34 -13.75 -15.63 -8.46
CA GLY A 34 -13.39 -16.36 -9.68
C GLY A 34 -13.49 -15.56 -10.99
N ARG A 35 -13.96 -14.30 -10.92
CA ARG A 35 -14.08 -13.38 -12.08
C ARG A 35 -13.67 -11.95 -11.72
N SER A 36 -12.87 -11.80 -10.67
CA SER A 36 -12.48 -10.50 -10.12
C SER A 36 -10.97 -10.35 -10.15
N TYR A 37 -10.50 -9.41 -10.99
CA TYR A 37 -9.11 -9.02 -11.03
C TYR A 37 -8.66 -8.41 -9.69
N VAL A 38 -9.55 -7.64 -9.05
CA VAL A 38 -9.35 -7.07 -7.72
C VAL A 38 -9.09 -8.16 -6.68
N LEU A 39 -9.99 -9.15 -6.57
CA LEU A 39 -9.83 -10.24 -5.59
C LEU A 39 -8.59 -11.08 -5.89
N ALA A 40 -8.20 -11.21 -7.15
CA ALA A 40 -6.97 -11.87 -7.54
C ALA A 40 -5.71 -11.11 -7.12
N ARG A 41 -5.70 -9.77 -7.29
CA ARG A 41 -4.65 -8.90 -6.75
C ARG A 41 -4.58 -8.95 -5.24
N GLU A 42 -5.73 -8.86 -4.56
CA GLU A 42 -5.78 -8.96 -3.10
C GLU A 42 -5.27 -10.32 -2.62
N GLU A 43 -5.56 -11.41 -3.32
CA GLU A 43 -5.00 -12.73 -3.02
C GLU A 43 -3.47 -12.74 -3.16
N GLY A 44 -2.94 -12.14 -4.23
CA GLY A 44 -1.52 -11.93 -4.39
C GLY A 44 -0.88 -11.18 -3.20
N THR A 45 -1.47 -10.04 -2.82
CA THR A 45 -0.96 -9.26 -1.67
C THR A 45 -0.98 -10.07 -0.37
N ARG A 46 -2.05 -10.82 -0.10
CA ARG A 46 -2.14 -11.70 1.08
C ARG A 46 -1.07 -12.79 1.08
N ARG A 47 -0.79 -13.41 -0.07
CA ARG A 47 0.28 -14.40 -0.21
C ARG A 47 1.65 -13.79 0.02
N SER A 48 1.89 -12.59 -0.53
CA SER A 48 3.13 -11.83 -0.32
C SER A 48 3.34 -11.50 1.16
N VAL A 49 2.30 -11.03 1.85
CA VAL A 49 2.33 -10.76 3.31
C VAL A 49 2.65 -12.03 4.10
N ARG A 50 1.97 -13.15 3.81
CA ARG A 50 2.26 -14.43 4.47
C ARG A 50 3.70 -14.86 4.27
N PHE A 51 4.18 -14.84 3.03
CA PHE A 51 5.58 -15.15 2.72
C PHE A 51 6.55 -14.23 3.49
N MET A 52 6.28 -12.93 3.50
CA MET A 52 7.08 -11.93 4.20
C MET A 52 7.21 -12.21 5.71
N VAL A 53 6.11 -12.63 6.34
CA VAL A 53 6.04 -12.91 7.79
C VAL A 53 6.62 -14.28 8.13
N ASP A 54 6.37 -15.29 7.30
CA ASP A 54 6.62 -16.70 7.64
C ASP A 54 7.90 -17.28 7.05
N ALA A 55 8.52 -16.67 6.03
CA ALA A 55 9.59 -17.32 5.25
C ALA A 55 10.84 -17.68 6.06
N GLY A 56 10.87 -18.79 6.79
CA GLY A 56 11.94 -19.13 7.75
C GLY A 56 11.47 -19.20 9.20
N ARG A 57 10.16 -19.29 9.44
CA ARG A 57 9.53 -19.63 10.72
C ARG A 57 8.88 -21.01 10.60
N GLU A 58 8.86 -21.75 11.70
CA GLU A 58 8.22 -23.07 11.75
C GLU A 58 6.72 -23.00 12.06
N LEU A 59 6.31 -21.97 12.81
CA LEU A 59 4.92 -21.77 13.23
C LEU A 59 4.29 -20.62 12.46
N HIS A 60 3.13 -20.89 11.87
CA HIS A 60 2.34 -19.90 11.14
C HIS A 60 1.13 -19.49 11.97
N GLY A 61 0.91 -18.19 12.08
CA GLY A 61 -0.27 -17.64 12.75
C GLY A 61 -1.55 -17.80 11.92
N PRO A 62 -2.74 -17.71 12.56
CA PRO A 62 -3.99 -17.65 11.82
C PRO A 62 -4.13 -16.30 11.10
N THR A 63 -4.88 -16.29 10.00
CA THR A 63 -5.35 -15.05 9.37
C THR A 63 -6.68 -14.63 9.97
N VAL A 64 -6.78 -13.41 10.49
CA VAL A 64 -8.04 -12.82 10.95
C VAL A 64 -8.59 -11.91 9.84
N ARG A 65 -9.81 -12.18 9.39
CA ARG A 65 -10.48 -11.39 8.35
C ARG A 65 -11.76 -10.78 8.92
N GLY A 66 -12.05 -9.56 8.54
CA GLY A 66 -13.28 -8.90 8.96
C GLY A 66 -13.39 -7.51 8.37
N PHE A 67 -14.12 -6.66 9.08
CA PHE A 67 -14.29 -5.27 8.71
C PHE A 67 -13.93 -4.38 9.88
N ALA A 68 -13.23 -3.28 9.60
CA ALA A 68 -13.00 -2.21 10.55
C ALA A 68 -13.85 -0.99 10.20
N LYS A 69 -14.30 -0.28 11.24
CA LYS A 69 -14.95 1.01 11.08
C LYS A 69 -13.92 2.12 11.19
N ALA A 70 -13.98 3.08 10.27
CA ALA A 70 -13.26 4.35 10.34
C ALA A 70 -14.27 5.49 10.20
N GLY A 71 -14.92 5.84 11.31
CA GLY A 71 -16.10 6.70 11.30
C GLY A 71 -17.31 6.02 10.64
N PRO A 72 -17.93 6.62 9.60
CA PRO A 72 -19.07 6.02 8.92
C PRO A 72 -18.67 4.91 7.93
N HIS A 73 -17.39 4.78 7.60
CA HIS A 73 -16.90 3.87 6.57
C HIS A 73 -16.59 2.49 7.14
N LEU A 74 -17.01 1.46 6.42
CA LEU A 74 -16.70 0.07 6.68
C LEU A 74 -15.64 -0.40 5.68
N ILE A 75 -14.51 -0.88 6.19
CA ILE A 75 -13.31 -1.20 5.40
C ILE A 75 -12.93 -2.66 5.61
N TYR A 76 -12.72 -3.40 4.52
CA TYR A 76 -12.27 -4.78 4.61
C TYR A 76 -10.86 -4.83 5.19
N ARG A 77 -10.68 -5.65 6.23
CA ARG A 77 -9.46 -5.69 7.03
C ARG A 77 -8.96 -7.12 7.19
N VAL A 78 -7.66 -7.30 7.04
CA VAL A 78 -6.98 -8.58 7.21
C VAL A 78 -5.79 -8.39 8.15
N GLU A 79 -5.74 -9.15 9.24
CA GLU A 79 -4.57 -9.23 10.11
C GLU A 79 -3.81 -10.53 9.85
N TYR A 80 -2.49 -10.43 9.84
CA TYR A 80 -1.60 -11.57 9.77
C TYR A 80 -0.27 -11.28 10.48
N GLY A 81 -0.02 -11.97 11.59
CA GLY A 81 1.17 -11.73 12.41
C GLY A 81 1.29 -10.25 12.82
N PRO A 82 2.43 -9.58 12.60
CA PRO A 82 2.60 -8.15 12.92
C PRO A 82 1.99 -7.21 11.88
N THR A 83 1.26 -7.73 10.88
CA THR A 83 0.76 -6.95 9.76
C THR A 83 -0.75 -6.77 9.80
N VAL A 84 -1.21 -5.61 9.35
CA VAL A 84 -2.62 -5.31 9.10
C VAL A 84 -2.78 -4.71 7.71
N SER A 85 -3.70 -5.22 6.93
CA SER A 85 -4.07 -4.71 5.60
C SER A 85 -5.49 -4.17 5.61
N TYR A 86 -5.65 -2.92 5.16
CA TYR A 86 -6.92 -2.23 4.94
C TYR A 86 -7.16 -2.06 3.45
N TYR A 87 -8.28 -2.57 2.95
CA TYR A 87 -8.66 -2.48 1.55
C TYR A 87 -9.87 -1.54 1.42
N LEU A 88 -9.62 -0.28 1.03
CA LEU A 88 -10.67 0.70 0.81
C LEU A 88 -11.40 0.47 -0.53
N ARG A 89 -10.74 -0.21 -1.47
CA ARG A 89 -11.29 -0.65 -2.77
C ARG A 89 -11.93 0.49 -3.56
N LEU A 90 -11.32 1.67 -3.54
CA LEU A 90 -11.72 2.75 -4.43
C LEU A 90 -11.41 2.40 -5.88
N PRO A 91 -12.17 2.88 -6.86
CA PRO A 91 -11.87 2.62 -8.27
C PRO A 91 -10.46 3.11 -8.64
N ASP A 92 -9.72 2.26 -9.34
CA ASP A 92 -8.47 2.56 -10.05
C ASP A 92 -8.77 2.55 -11.56
N GLY A 93 -8.64 3.70 -12.19
CA GLY A 93 -8.78 3.83 -13.62
C GLY A 93 -7.43 3.72 -14.31
N LEU A 94 -7.32 2.85 -15.32
CA LEU A 94 -6.11 2.74 -16.15
C LEU A 94 -5.65 4.12 -16.66
N ASP A 95 -6.59 4.91 -17.17
CA ASP A 95 -6.38 6.29 -17.62
C ASP A 95 -7.28 7.30 -16.87
N ALA A 96 -8.14 6.84 -15.95
CA ALA A 96 -9.10 7.70 -15.26
C ALA A 96 -8.56 8.13 -13.89
N PRO A 97 -8.35 9.44 -13.65
CA PRO A 97 -7.67 9.93 -12.47
C PRO A 97 -8.62 10.09 -11.27
N TYR A 98 -9.37 9.04 -10.91
CA TYR A 98 -10.46 9.12 -9.93
C TYR A 98 -10.07 9.71 -8.57
N LEU A 99 -8.91 9.33 -8.01
CA LEU A 99 -8.43 9.91 -6.75
C LEU A 99 -8.08 11.40 -6.90
N GLN A 100 -7.44 11.76 -8.01
CA GLN A 100 -7.06 13.13 -8.30
C GLN A 100 -8.31 14.00 -8.55
N GLU A 101 -9.31 13.50 -9.29
CA GLU A 101 -10.59 14.19 -9.46
C GLU A 101 -11.31 14.42 -8.13
N LEU A 102 -11.24 13.45 -7.19
CA LEU A 102 -11.80 13.61 -5.84
C LEU A 102 -11.04 14.69 -5.04
N HIS A 103 -9.71 14.70 -5.15
CA HIS A 103 -8.85 15.70 -4.52
C HIS A 103 -9.13 17.11 -5.07
N GLN A 104 -9.17 17.27 -6.39
CA GLN A 104 -9.40 18.55 -7.07
C GLN A 104 -10.86 19.04 -6.98
N GLY A 105 -11.77 18.21 -6.45
CA GLY A 105 -13.19 18.54 -6.31
C GLY A 105 -14.00 18.42 -7.60
N GLU A 106 -13.38 17.96 -8.69
CA GLU A 106 -14.03 17.64 -9.97
C GLU A 106 -14.99 16.45 -9.83
N ARG A 107 -14.71 15.58 -8.87
CA ARG A 107 -15.58 14.49 -8.44
C ARG A 107 -16.00 14.68 -6.99
N SER A 108 -17.30 14.73 -6.75
CA SER A 108 -17.86 14.96 -5.41
C SER A 108 -17.83 13.74 -4.50
N GLN A 109 -17.74 12.52 -5.04
CA GLN A 109 -17.69 11.29 -4.25
C GLN A 109 -17.05 10.12 -4.99
N LEU A 110 -16.46 9.20 -4.23
CA LEU A 110 -16.04 7.87 -4.71
C LEU A 110 -16.74 6.77 -3.91
N LYS A 111 -17.30 5.79 -4.61
CA LYS A 111 -17.89 4.60 -4.00
C LYS A 111 -16.92 3.44 -4.12
N SER A 112 -16.67 2.74 -3.01
CA SER A 112 -15.93 1.47 -2.99
C SER A 112 -16.58 0.43 -3.91
N LEU A 113 -15.78 -0.43 -4.53
CA LEU A 113 -16.26 -1.43 -5.49
C LEU A 113 -17.16 -2.50 -4.86
N ASP A 114 -17.00 -2.78 -3.57
CA ASP A 114 -17.90 -3.65 -2.80
C ASP A 114 -19.14 -2.92 -2.26
N SER A 115 -19.30 -1.64 -2.60
CA SER A 115 -20.42 -0.78 -2.21
C SER A 115 -20.61 -0.57 -0.71
N LEU A 116 -19.61 -0.88 0.13
CA LEU A 116 -19.72 -0.76 1.58
C LEU A 116 -19.54 0.68 2.09
N SER A 117 -18.77 1.48 1.37
CA SER A 117 -18.43 2.86 1.73
C SER A 117 -18.50 3.81 0.53
N THR A 118 -18.94 5.04 0.79
CA THR A 118 -18.95 6.15 -0.17
C THR A 118 -18.26 7.34 0.48
N TYR A 119 -17.14 7.74 -0.08
CA TYR A 119 -16.31 8.85 0.40
C TYR A 119 -16.76 10.13 -0.30
N ARG A 120 -17.20 11.11 0.48
CA ARG A 120 -17.76 12.38 -0.02
C ARG A 120 -16.71 13.49 0.04
N GLY A 121 -16.01 13.69 -1.07
CA GLY A 121 -14.91 14.64 -1.19
C GLY A 121 -13.61 14.14 -0.55
N TRP A 122 -12.52 14.86 -0.85
CA TRP A 122 -11.17 14.54 -0.38
C TRP A 122 -11.04 14.44 1.14
N ASN A 123 -11.64 15.40 1.86
CA ASN A 123 -11.51 15.46 3.32
C ASN A 123 -12.11 14.24 4.03
N ASP A 124 -13.17 13.63 3.47
CA ASP A 124 -13.77 12.43 4.04
C ASP A 124 -12.81 11.22 3.92
N LEU A 125 -12.17 11.05 2.75
CA LEU A 125 -11.13 10.05 2.55
C LEU A 125 -9.92 10.29 3.46
N ARG A 126 -9.42 11.53 3.52
CA ARG A 126 -8.31 11.93 4.38
C ARG A 126 -8.58 11.65 5.86
N THR A 127 -9.76 12.03 6.35
CA THR A 127 -10.19 11.75 7.75
C THR A 127 -10.30 10.26 8.03
N THR A 128 -10.70 9.47 7.03
CA THR A 128 -10.76 8.00 7.15
C THR A 128 -9.39 7.40 7.36
N VAL A 129 -8.41 7.78 6.53
CA VAL A 129 -7.03 7.31 6.66
C VAL A 129 -6.40 7.77 7.96
N GLN A 130 -6.62 9.03 8.37
CA GLN A 130 -6.19 9.54 9.66
C GLN A 130 -6.66 8.64 10.82
N ARG A 131 -7.95 8.28 10.84
CA ARG A 131 -8.51 7.40 11.87
C ARG A 131 -7.88 6.00 11.89
N ILE A 132 -7.50 5.47 10.73
CA ILE A 132 -6.80 4.18 10.64
C ILE A 132 -5.40 4.30 11.26
N VAL A 133 -4.66 5.35 10.92
CA VAL A 133 -3.32 5.62 11.46
C VAL A 133 -3.38 5.79 12.98
N GLU A 134 -4.29 6.62 13.49
CA GLU A 134 -4.48 6.83 14.92
C GLU A 134 -4.87 5.54 15.64
N TYR A 135 -5.79 4.75 15.06
CA TYR A 135 -6.22 3.50 15.65
C TYR A 135 -5.08 2.49 15.77
N GLU A 136 -4.30 2.31 14.70
CA GLU A 136 -3.22 1.32 14.68
C GLU A 136 -1.94 1.81 15.37
N GLY A 137 -1.75 3.12 15.46
CA GLY A 137 -0.59 3.79 16.06
C GLY A 137 -0.72 4.08 17.55
N ARG A 138 -1.90 3.97 18.17
CA ARG A 138 -2.17 4.37 19.58
C ARG A 138 -1.23 3.79 20.66
N SER A 139 -0.52 2.71 20.36
CA SER A 139 0.43 2.06 21.28
C SER A 139 1.87 2.10 20.78
N SER A 140 2.14 2.87 19.73
CA SER A 140 3.45 2.97 19.09
C SER A 140 4.24 4.13 19.66
N THR A 141 5.51 3.87 19.98
CA THR A 141 6.45 4.90 20.46
C THR A 141 7.03 5.76 19.33
N SER A 142 6.94 5.27 18.10
CA SER A 142 7.41 5.93 16.88
C SER A 142 6.53 5.58 15.69
N LEU A 143 6.45 6.48 14.72
CA LEU A 143 5.71 6.27 13.48
C LEU A 143 6.65 6.48 12.28
N ARG A 144 6.50 5.67 11.23
CA ARG A 144 7.19 5.86 9.95
C ARG A 144 6.22 5.66 8.81
N PHE A 145 6.19 6.61 7.88
CA PHE A 145 5.43 6.50 6.64
C PHE A 145 6.33 6.11 5.47
N HIS A 146 5.78 5.31 4.55
CA HIS A 146 6.45 4.91 3.31
C HIS A 146 5.62 5.41 2.14
N LEU A 147 6.09 6.46 1.47
CA LEU A 147 5.32 7.24 0.49
C LEU A 147 6.04 7.32 -0.85
N SER A 148 5.30 7.57 -1.93
CA SER A 148 5.91 7.97 -3.20
C SER A 148 6.57 9.35 -3.04
N ASP A 149 7.76 9.54 -3.58
CA ASP A 149 8.45 10.83 -3.56
C ASP A 149 7.64 11.85 -4.39
N PRO A 150 7.20 12.97 -3.78
CA PRO A 150 6.37 13.96 -4.46
C PRO A 150 7.15 14.86 -5.40
N ASP A 151 8.49 14.87 -5.35
CA ASP A 151 9.30 15.71 -6.24
C ASP A 151 9.21 15.19 -7.69
N PRO A 152 8.59 15.94 -8.61
CA PRO A 152 8.38 15.49 -9.99
C PRO A 152 9.68 15.45 -10.81
N VAL A 153 10.77 16.05 -10.32
CA VAL A 153 12.10 15.97 -10.92
C VAL A 153 12.77 14.65 -10.53
N ILE A 154 12.59 14.23 -9.28
CA ILE A 154 13.18 12.98 -8.74
C ILE A 154 12.35 11.76 -9.13
N ASN A 155 11.02 11.88 -9.14
CA ASN A 155 10.05 10.80 -9.43
C ASN A 155 9.20 11.16 -10.66
N GLU A 156 9.88 11.44 -11.77
CA GLU A 156 9.27 11.85 -13.03
C GLU A 156 8.29 10.80 -13.57
N GLY A 157 7.10 11.26 -14.01
CA GLY A 157 6.16 10.42 -14.74
C GLY A 157 5.52 9.31 -13.91
N ASP A 158 5.46 9.46 -12.59
CA ASP A 158 4.77 8.50 -11.72
C ASP A 158 3.25 8.44 -12.01
N HIS A 159 2.58 7.41 -11.52
CA HIS A 159 1.12 7.29 -11.64
C HIS A 159 0.41 8.35 -10.77
N HIS A 160 -0.72 8.91 -11.24
CA HIS A 160 -1.49 9.88 -10.45
C HIS A 160 -1.94 9.30 -9.12
N ASP A 161 -2.41 8.06 -9.06
CA ASP A 161 -2.80 7.44 -7.79
C ASP A 161 -1.65 7.34 -6.78
N HIS A 162 -0.40 7.15 -7.24
CA HIS A 162 0.75 7.14 -6.33
C HIS A 162 1.01 8.52 -5.74
N ARG A 163 0.91 9.57 -6.57
CA ARG A 163 1.04 10.96 -6.14
C ARG A 163 -0.06 11.35 -5.16
N GLU A 164 -1.32 11.05 -5.48
CA GLU A 164 -2.45 11.37 -4.61
C GLU A 164 -2.41 10.59 -3.28
N ALA A 165 -1.97 9.33 -3.30
CA ALA A 165 -1.77 8.56 -2.07
C ALA A 165 -0.67 9.16 -1.17
N SER A 166 0.44 9.60 -1.76
CA SER A 166 1.52 10.28 -1.03
C SER A 166 1.07 11.65 -0.50
N LEU A 167 0.35 12.42 -1.32
CA LEU A 167 -0.19 13.72 -0.95
C LEU A 167 -1.13 13.62 0.24
N LEU A 168 -2.03 12.62 0.24
CA LEU A 168 -2.96 12.40 1.34
C LEU A 168 -2.26 12.30 2.69
N ILE A 169 -1.18 11.51 2.77
CA ILE A 169 -0.41 11.39 4.02
C ILE A 169 0.41 12.65 4.27
N THR A 170 0.98 13.26 3.23
CA THR A 170 1.76 14.51 3.35
C THR A 170 0.93 15.63 3.99
N GLU A 171 -0.34 15.78 3.61
CA GLU A 171 -1.27 16.73 4.23
C GLU A 171 -1.59 16.41 5.69
N LEU A 172 -1.47 15.14 6.09
CA LEU A 172 -1.71 14.68 7.46
C LEU A 172 -0.46 14.73 8.34
N LEU A 173 0.75 14.79 7.76
CA LEU A 173 2.02 14.81 8.51
C LEU A 173 2.08 15.88 9.63
N PRO A 174 1.52 17.10 9.49
CA PRO A 174 1.51 18.07 10.58
C PRO A 174 0.81 17.58 11.86
N GLN A 175 -0.05 16.56 11.77
CA GLN A 175 -0.70 15.93 12.93
C GLN A 175 0.21 14.96 13.67
N TRP A 176 1.30 14.52 13.04
CA TRP A 176 2.24 13.56 13.58
C TRP A 176 3.69 14.04 13.38
N PRO A 177 4.11 15.12 14.07
CA PRO A 177 5.48 15.63 13.94
C PRO A 177 6.55 14.61 14.41
N CYS A 178 6.12 13.58 15.14
CA CYS A 178 6.93 12.43 15.53
C CYS A 178 7.21 11.44 14.40
N ALA A 179 6.55 11.55 13.25
CA ALA A 179 6.65 10.57 12.19
C ALA A 179 7.89 10.81 11.33
N ALA A 180 8.68 9.75 11.13
CA ALA A 180 9.68 9.71 10.06
C ALA A 180 9.00 9.40 8.72
N VAL A 181 9.65 9.77 7.61
CA VAL A 181 9.10 9.53 6.26
C VAL A 181 10.19 8.96 5.36
N ASN A 182 9.86 7.86 4.69
CA ASN A 182 10.66 7.30 3.60
C ASN A 182 9.95 7.62 2.28
N LEU A 183 10.59 8.42 1.43
CA LEU A 183 10.10 8.84 0.12
C LEU A 183 10.74 7.98 -0.96
N TYR A 184 9.92 7.28 -1.75
CA TYR A 184 10.38 6.31 -2.75
C TYR A 184 10.15 6.82 -4.16
N GLN A 185 11.16 6.67 -5.02
CA GLN A 185 10.94 6.74 -6.46
C GLN A 185 10.19 5.50 -6.93
N MET A 186 9.28 5.68 -7.88
CA MET A 186 8.31 4.66 -8.27
C MET A 186 8.56 4.19 -9.71
N TYR A 187 7.72 4.57 -10.68
CA TYR A 187 7.78 4.01 -12.04
C TYR A 187 9.06 4.33 -12.81
N ASN A 188 9.63 5.51 -12.60
CA ASN A 188 10.89 5.92 -13.24
C ASN A 188 12.06 4.97 -12.92
N THR A 189 12.02 4.28 -11.78
CA THR A 189 13.09 3.36 -11.35
C THR A 189 13.32 2.23 -12.35
N SER A 190 12.34 1.85 -13.19
CA SER A 190 12.52 0.88 -14.29
C SER A 190 13.73 1.19 -15.20
N ARG A 191 14.13 2.46 -15.30
CA ARG A 191 15.22 2.94 -16.16
C ARG A 191 16.54 3.17 -15.40
N LEU A 192 16.52 3.06 -14.07
CA LEU A 192 17.68 3.28 -13.22
C LEU A 192 18.48 1.98 -13.02
N PRO A 193 19.77 2.07 -12.62
CA PRO A 193 20.55 0.88 -12.27
C PRO A 193 19.99 0.18 -11.02
N VAL A 194 20.40 -1.08 -10.82
CA VAL A 194 20.14 -1.81 -9.57
C VAL A 194 20.90 -1.11 -8.44
N ASN A 195 20.21 -0.79 -7.34
CA ASN A 195 20.81 -0.15 -6.15
C ASN A 195 20.62 -0.96 -4.87
N MET A 196 19.97 -2.13 -4.95
CA MET A 196 19.74 -3.02 -3.81
C MET A 196 20.87 -4.05 -3.66
N ALA A 197 21.13 -4.45 -2.41
CA ALA A 197 22.00 -5.58 -2.11
C ALA A 197 21.41 -6.90 -2.63
N HIS A 198 22.27 -7.89 -2.91
CA HIS A 198 21.85 -9.16 -3.52
C HIS A 198 20.68 -9.83 -2.80
N ASP A 199 20.77 -10.00 -1.47
CA ASP A 199 19.71 -10.64 -0.67
C ASP A 199 18.40 -9.85 -0.72
N ASP A 200 18.46 -8.52 -0.74
CA ASP A 200 17.29 -7.68 -0.88
C ASP A 200 16.63 -7.84 -2.26
N VAL A 201 17.42 -8.04 -3.33
CA VAL A 201 16.88 -8.36 -4.67
C VAL A 201 16.13 -9.69 -4.62
N LEU A 202 16.70 -10.73 -4.00
CA LEU A 202 16.07 -12.04 -3.88
C LEU A 202 14.76 -11.96 -3.08
N ASN A 203 14.77 -11.25 -1.95
CA ASN A 203 13.57 -11.05 -1.13
C ASN A 203 12.49 -10.28 -1.90
N GLN A 204 12.86 -9.22 -2.62
CA GLN A 204 11.91 -8.46 -3.46
C GLN A 204 11.32 -9.32 -4.59
N ALA A 205 12.16 -10.12 -5.26
CA ALA A 205 11.71 -11.05 -6.29
C ALA A 205 10.77 -12.14 -5.73
N GLY A 206 11.03 -12.62 -4.51
CA GLY A 206 10.15 -13.56 -3.80
C GLY A 206 8.78 -12.94 -3.49
N LEU A 207 8.76 -11.72 -2.94
CA LEU A 207 7.52 -10.98 -2.70
C LEU A 207 6.74 -10.75 -4.01
N PHE A 208 7.44 -10.54 -5.12
CA PHE A 208 6.84 -10.38 -6.45
C PHE A 208 6.24 -11.64 -6.98
N ALA A 209 6.98 -12.74 -6.95
CA ALA A 209 6.48 -14.04 -7.34
C ALA A 209 5.22 -14.41 -6.55
N MET A 210 5.19 -14.13 -5.23
CA MET A 210 4.01 -14.40 -4.40
C MET A 210 2.82 -13.52 -4.76
N THR A 211 3.04 -12.25 -5.06
CA THR A 211 2.00 -11.34 -5.54
C THR A 211 1.41 -11.82 -6.86
N GLU A 212 2.25 -12.19 -7.81
CA GLU A 212 1.80 -12.68 -9.12
C GLU A 212 1.15 -14.06 -9.05
N SER A 213 1.60 -14.93 -8.13
CA SER A 213 0.99 -16.26 -7.95
C SER A 213 -0.51 -16.20 -7.64
N GLY A 214 -0.96 -15.20 -6.87
CA GLY A 214 -2.37 -15.03 -6.56
C GLY A 214 -3.21 -14.67 -7.77
N ARG A 215 -2.64 -13.89 -8.71
CA ARG A 215 -3.28 -13.58 -10.00
C ARG A 215 -3.36 -14.81 -10.89
N ILE A 216 -2.24 -15.51 -11.04
CA ILE A 216 -2.09 -16.68 -11.90
C ILE A 216 -3.08 -17.77 -11.47
N ASP A 217 -3.13 -18.10 -10.18
CA ASP A 217 -4.02 -19.14 -9.65
C ASP A 217 -5.51 -18.83 -9.81
N LEU A 218 -5.86 -17.54 -9.95
CA LEU A 218 -7.22 -17.09 -10.17
C LEU A 218 -7.52 -16.77 -11.64
N GLY A 219 -6.67 -17.24 -12.56
CA GLY A 219 -6.90 -17.21 -13.99
C GLY A 219 -6.55 -15.89 -14.67
N TYR A 220 -5.83 -14.99 -13.99
CA TYR A 220 -5.33 -13.74 -14.56
C TYR A 220 -3.87 -13.88 -14.97
N PRO A 221 -3.43 -13.27 -16.08
CA PRO A 221 -2.03 -13.28 -16.44
C PRO A 221 -1.22 -12.62 -15.31
N GLY A 222 -0.13 -13.27 -14.90
CA GLY A 222 0.85 -12.67 -14.00
C GLY A 222 1.79 -11.74 -14.76
N GLY A 223 2.34 -10.74 -14.06
CA GLY A 223 3.31 -9.77 -14.56
C GLY A 223 4.74 -10.31 -14.68
N TRP A 224 4.96 -11.56 -15.06
CA TRP A 224 6.32 -12.15 -15.09
C TRP A 224 7.15 -11.83 -16.36
N GLU A 225 6.62 -10.98 -17.23
CA GLU A 225 7.23 -10.49 -18.46
C GLU A 225 8.33 -9.46 -18.22
N PRO A 226 9.21 -9.19 -19.22
CA PRO A 226 10.36 -8.30 -19.05
C PRO A 226 10.02 -6.89 -18.56
N PHE A 227 8.87 -6.35 -18.96
CA PHE A 227 8.43 -5.02 -18.56
C PHE A 227 8.27 -4.91 -17.03
N HIS A 228 7.46 -5.76 -16.42
CA HIS A 228 7.26 -5.75 -14.96
C HIS A 228 8.49 -6.19 -14.16
N LYS A 229 9.37 -7.02 -14.74
CA LYS A 229 10.64 -7.37 -14.09
C LYS A 229 11.66 -6.21 -14.09
N SER A 230 11.47 -5.19 -14.91
CA SER A 230 12.41 -4.06 -15.01
C SER A 230 12.54 -3.23 -13.71
N TRP A 231 11.60 -3.37 -12.78
CA TRP A 231 11.61 -2.73 -11.46
C TRP A 231 12.33 -3.54 -10.37
N LEU A 232 12.69 -4.81 -10.62
CA LEU A 232 13.38 -5.63 -9.63
C LEU A 232 14.81 -5.14 -9.38
N GLY A 233 15.22 -5.15 -8.12
CA GLY A 233 16.52 -4.69 -7.62
C GLY A 233 16.67 -3.19 -7.48
N LYS A 234 15.56 -2.43 -7.57
CA LYS A 234 15.57 -0.97 -7.59
C LYS A 234 14.63 -0.45 -6.51
N ASN A 235 15.21 0.21 -5.52
CA ASN A 235 14.51 0.79 -4.38
C ASN A 235 15.25 2.06 -3.97
N TYR A 236 15.02 3.14 -4.72
CA TYR A 236 15.59 4.45 -4.47
C TYR A 236 14.73 5.16 -3.44
N VAL A 237 15.33 5.51 -2.30
CA VAL A 237 14.63 6.07 -1.15
C VAL A 237 15.39 7.27 -0.58
N CYS A 238 14.65 8.32 -0.24
CA CYS A 238 15.10 9.43 0.59
C CYS A 238 14.47 9.30 1.97
N GLU A 239 15.29 9.23 3.02
CA GLU A 239 14.81 9.13 4.40
C GLU A 239 14.79 10.51 5.05
N GLN A 240 13.65 10.86 5.63
CA GLN A 240 13.43 12.09 6.38
C GLN A 240 13.15 11.74 7.84
N SER A 241 13.94 12.35 8.73
CA SER A 241 13.76 12.18 10.17
C SER A 241 12.51 12.94 10.65
N ALA A 242 11.93 12.45 11.75
CA ALA A 242 10.86 13.14 12.45
C ALA A 242 11.32 14.54 12.92
N THR A 243 10.41 15.51 12.92
CA THR A 243 10.69 16.87 13.38
C THR A 243 10.58 17.00 14.90
N ALA A 244 9.78 16.16 15.56
CA ALA A 244 9.64 16.09 17.02
C ALA A 244 9.44 14.63 17.51
N PRO A 245 10.52 13.84 17.72
CA PRO A 245 10.45 12.38 17.69
C PRO A 245 9.67 11.62 18.78
N THR A 246 9.10 12.23 19.84
CA THR A 246 8.38 11.45 20.88
C THR A 246 7.49 12.29 21.82
N PRO A 247 6.38 11.73 22.35
CA PRO A 247 5.63 10.56 21.88
C PRO A 247 4.69 10.92 20.71
N CYS A 248 4.32 9.94 19.88
CA CYS A 248 3.41 10.16 18.75
C CYS A 248 1.93 10.29 19.13
N PHE A 249 1.51 9.58 20.17
CA PHE A 249 0.14 9.49 20.67
C PHE A 249 0.16 9.53 22.20
#